data_AF-A0A9C8Q1N8-F1
#
_entry.id   AF-A0A9C8Q1N8-F1
#
_cell.length_a   1.000
_cell.length_b   1.000
_cell.length_c   1.000
_cell.angle_alpha   90.00
_cell.angle_beta   90.00
_cell.angle_gamma   90.00
#
_symmetry.space_group_name_H-M   'P 1'
#
loop_
_entity.id
_entity.type
_entity.pdbx_description
1 polymer ?
#
loop_
_entity_poly.entity_id
_entity_poly.type
_entity_poly.pdbx_seq_one_letter_code
_entity_poly.pdbx_strand_id
1 'polypeptide(L)'
;WLGKATGVRVHGHLFAPEQVHYSDNQTTVNGALSASAAVRDYDSKAFLTNLIWNTRGERQCFQYGPNDNQDICWHIAKDPNAHLSMITGAWAVPLSKSNEDFADIRRKAAVLQKIESEQLKVLRSPYTKARVRIWTMAEFIEAPIEPLQSILDQIGQTRSHRVSEVPKMVDLRGFGQFLQNLKNQGMHPYLMGDFPIERDVAVPQKPPRKPYLVQ
;
A
#
# COMPACT_ATOMS: atom_id res chain seq x y z
N TRP A 1 1.50 7.09 10.04
CA TRP A 1 2.93 6.86 10.33
C TRP A 1 3.79 7.59 9.31
N LEU A 2 3.67 7.29 8.03
CA LEU A 2 4.51 7.88 6.97
C LEU A 2 4.54 9.42 7.01
N GLY A 3 3.38 10.09 7.08
CA GLY A 3 3.33 11.55 7.18
C GLY A 3 3.98 12.13 8.45
N LYS A 4 3.96 11.38 9.57
CA LYS A 4 4.69 11.79 10.80
C LYS A 4 6.20 11.61 10.66
N ALA A 5 6.64 10.57 9.93
CA ALA A 5 8.05 10.26 9.74
C ALA A 5 8.72 11.19 8.72
N THR A 6 8.00 11.63 7.68
CA THR A 6 8.56 12.45 6.60
C THR A 6 8.20 13.93 6.68
N GLY A 7 7.19 14.30 7.49
CA GLY A 7 6.62 15.65 7.49
C GLY A 7 5.86 16.02 6.21
N VAL A 8 5.67 15.05 5.30
CA VAL A 8 4.97 15.24 4.02
C VAL A 8 3.51 14.88 4.17
N ARG A 9 2.64 15.53 3.39
CA ARG A 9 1.22 15.21 3.29
C ARG A 9 1.04 13.83 2.64
N VAL A 10 0.48 12.89 3.39
CA VAL A 10 0.18 11.52 2.92
C VAL A 10 -1.33 11.31 2.95
N HIS A 11 -1.91 11.20 1.77
CA HIS A 11 -3.31 10.83 1.55
C HIS A 11 -3.50 9.31 1.66
N GLY A 12 -4.74 8.88 1.87
CA GLY A 12 -5.14 7.48 1.76
C GLY A 12 -5.32 7.09 0.29
N HIS A 13 -6.30 6.23 0.04
CA HIS A 13 -6.69 5.83 -1.30
C HIS A 13 -7.44 6.96 -2.02
N LEU A 14 -6.72 7.74 -2.83
CA LEU A 14 -7.35 8.84 -3.60
C LEU A 14 -8.34 8.31 -4.64
N PHE A 15 -8.08 7.10 -5.16
CA PHE A 15 -8.84 6.47 -6.24
C PHE A 15 -9.78 5.35 -5.73
N ALA A 16 -10.11 5.33 -4.43
CA ALA A 16 -11.05 4.35 -3.88
C ALA A 16 -12.47 4.50 -4.47
N PRO A 17 -13.23 3.40 -4.65
CA PRO A 17 -14.53 3.45 -5.32
C PRO A 17 -15.56 4.30 -4.57
N GLU A 18 -15.46 4.41 -3.25
CA GLU A 18 -16.46 5.10 -2.43
C GLU A 18 -16.26 6.63 -2.41
N GLN A 19 -15.04 7.07 -2.08
CA GLN A 19 -14.69 8.49 -1.97
C GLN A 19 -13.18 8.70 -2.08
N VAL A 20 -12.77 9.95 -2.22
CA VAL A 20 -11.36 10.34 -2.14
C VAL A 20 -10.95 10.45 -0.68
N HIS A 21 -9.98 9.64 -0.25
CA HIS A 21 -9.45 9.70 1.10
C HIS A 21 -8.29 10.69 1.22
N TYR A 22 -8.60 11.97 1.47
CA TYR A 22 -7.57 12.98 1.75
C TYR A 22 -6.88 12.77 3.11
N SER A 23 -5.75 13.43 3.30
CA SER A 23 -5.06 13.46 4.60
C SER A 23 -5.97 14.09 5.65
N ASP A 24 -5.84 13.67 6.90
CA ASP A 24 -6.62 14.17 8.05
C ASP A 24 -8.15 14.06 7.89
N ASN A 25 -8.63 13.14 7.04
CA ASN A 25 -10.04 12.93 6.74
C ASN A 25 -10.77 14.21 6.26
N GLN A 26 -10.05 15.10 5.58
CA GLN A 26 -10.67 16.28 4.98
C GLN A 26 -11.62 15.88 3.85
N THR A 27 -12.71 16.63 3.69
CA THR A 27 -13.69 16.44 2.61
C THR A 27 -13.39 17.29 1.39
N THR A 28 -12.50 18.26 1.53
CA THR A 28 -12.09 19.19 0.46
C THR A 28 -10.67 19.66 0.71
N VAL A 29 -9.89 19.78 -0.35
CA VAL A 29 -8.52 20.33 -0.31
C VAL A 29 -8.41 21.58 -1.20
N ASN A 30 -7.22 22.16 -1.24
CA ASN A 30 -6.90 23.37 -2.02
C ASN A 30 -7.52 23.34 -3.43
N GLY A 31 -8.10 24.47 -3.83
CA GLY A 31 -8.80 24.61 -5.12
C GLY A 31 -10.16 23.93 -5.19
N ALA A 32 -10.85 23.81 -4.04
CA ALA A 32 -12.20 23.27 -3.94
C ALA A 32 -12.36 21.84 -4.47
N LEU A 33 -11.30 21.04 -4.39
CA LEU A 33 -11.31 19.64 -4.80
C LEU A 33 -12.07 18.81 -3.76
N SER A 34 -13.31 18.46 -4.08
CA SER A 34 -14.18 17.65 -3.23
C SER A 34 -13.69 16.22 -3.08
N ALA A 35 -14.18 15.53 -2.05
CA ALA A 35 -13.91 14.10 -1.83
C ALA A 35 -14.83 13.15 -2.64
N SER A 36 -15.64 13.68 -3.55
CA SER A 36 -16.59 12.88 -4.33
C SER A 36 -15.89 11.97 -5.35
N ALA A 37 -16.13 10.67 -5.27
CA ALA A 37 -15.68 9.70 -6.27
C ALA A 37 -16.24 10.03 -7.67
N ALA A 38 -17.51 10.46 -7.77
CA ALA A 38 -18.13 10.81 -9.04
C ALA A 38 -17.44 11.99 -9.75
N VAL A 39 -16.95 12.98 -8.99
CA VAL A 39 -16.22 14.13 -9.56
C VAL A 39 -14.81 13.73 -9.97
N ARG A 40 -14.13 12.91 -9.16
CA ARG A 40 -12.81 12.35 -9.48
C ARG A 40 -12.88 11.46 -10.74
N ASP A 41 -13.85 10.57 -10.82
CA ASP A 41 -13.92 9.56 -11.87
C ASP A 41 -14.45 10.13 -13.20
N TYR A 42 -15.09 11.30 -13.18
CA TYR A 42 -15.44 12.03 -14.40
C TYR A 42 -14.20 12.36 -15.26
N ASP A 43 -13.13 12.85 -14.61
CA ASP A 43 -11.81 12.98 -15.23
C ASP A 43 -10.70 12.79 -14.18
N SER A 44 -10.27 11.55 -14.04
CA SER A 44 -9.24 11.17 -13.07
C SER A 44 -7.88 11.82 -13.33
N LYS A 45 -7.59 12.18 -14.59
CA LYS A 45 -6.32 12.83 -14.98
C LYS A 45 -6.35 14.30 -14.61
N ALA A 46 -7.44 14.99 -14.94
CA ALA A 46 -7.63 16.38 -14.54
C ALA A 46 -7.69 16.51 -13.02
N PHE A 47 -8.35 15.58 -12.33
CA PHE A 47 -8.36 15.51 -10.87
C PHE A 47 -6.94 15.47 -10.29
N LEU A 48 -6.11 14.51 -10.71
CA LEU A 48 -4.74 14.38 -10.22
C LEU A 48 -3.88 15.61 -10.57
N THR A 49 -4.06 16.14 -11.77
CA THR A 49 -3.35 17.36 -12.22
C THR A 49 -3.72 18.56 -11.36
N ASN A 50 -5.01 18.76 -11.10
CA ASN A 50 -5.51 19.84 -10.24
C ASN A 50 -5.02 19.69 -8.81
N LEU A 51 -4.99 18.46 -8.27
CA LEU A 51 -4.45 18.19 -6.95
C LEU A 51 -2.99 18.66 -6.87
N ILE A 52 -2.14 18.20 -7.79
CA ILE A 52 -0.72 18.56 -7.85
C ILE A 52 -0.54 20.08 -8.04
N TRP A 53 -1.36 20.71 -8.87
CA TRP A 53 -1.28 22.13 -9.15
C TRP A 53 -1.71 23.00 -7.96
N ASN A 54 -2.75 22.62 -7.23
CA ASN A 54 -3.25 23.39 -6.10
C ASN A 54 -2.39 23.24 -4.83
N THR A 55 -1.55 22.21 -4.79
CA THR A 55 -0.60 21.92 -3.70
C THR A 55 0.86 22.05 -4.16
N ARG A 56 1.13 22.96 -5.10
CA ARG A 56 2.49 23.23 -5.58
C ARG A 56 3.45 23.55 -4.44
N GLY A 57 4.69 23.09 -4.60
CA GLY A 57 5.74 23.23 -3.58
C GLY A 57 5.73 22.11 -2.55
N GLU A 58 4.64 21.34 -2.45
CA GLU A 58 4.56 20.17 -1.60
C GLU A 58 4.56 18.88 -2.43
N ARG A 59 5.35 17.89 -1.99
CA ARG A 59 5.27 16.55 -2.55
C ARG A 59 3.97 15.90 -2.11
N GLN A 60 3.17 15.41 -3.06
CA GLN A 60 1.96 14.66 -2.74
C GLN A 60 2.27 13.17 -2.67
N CYS A 61 1.88 12.53 -1.57
CA CYS A 61 1.98 11.08 -1.38
C CYS A 61 0.59 10.51 -1.14
N PHE A 62 0.25 9.38 -1.76
CA PHE A 62 -1.04 8.73 -1.60
C PHE A 62 -0.95 7.22 -1.71
N GLN A 63 -1.95 6.51 -1.21
CA GLN A 63 -2.07 5.06 -1.34
C GLN A 63 -2.77 4.71 -2.65
N TYR A 64 -2.30 3.67 -3.30
CA TYR A 64 -2.88 3.14 -4.52
C TYR A 64 -2.83 1.62 -4.49
N GLY A 65 -3.95 0.94 -4.74
CA GLY A 65 -4.05 -0.51 -4.68
C GLY A 65 -4.99 -1.12 -5.72
N PRO A 66 -5.15 -2.46 -5.71
CA PRO A 66 -5.99 -3.16 -6.69
C PRO A 66 -7.50 -2.84 -6.58
N ASN A 67 -7.96 -2.34 -5.44
CA ASN A 67 -9.35 -1.91 -5.24
C ASN A 67 -9.65 -0.52 -5.82
N ASP A 68 -8.62 0.25 -6.15
CA ASP A 68 -8.79 1.60 -6.66
C ASP A 68 -9.16 1.62 -8.14
N ASN A 69 -9.61 2.77 -8.64
CA ASN A 69 -9.82 2.99 -10.07
C ASN A 69 -8.50 2.83 -10.83
N GLN A 70 -8.47 1.90 -11.78
CA GLN A 70 -7.27 1.51 -12.53
C GLN A 70 -6.97 2.36 -13.76
N ASP A 71 -7.90 3.20 -14.19
CA ASP A 71 -7.79 4.00 -15.41
C ASP A 71 -6.61 4.99 -15.36
N ILE A 72 -6.23 5.42 -14.16
CA ILE A 72 -5.13 6.37 -13.94
C ILE A 72 -3.75 5.71 -13.93
N CYS A 73 -3.67 4.37 -13.83
CA CYS A 73 -2.42 3.63 -13.65
C CYS A 73 -1.37 3.99 -14.73
N TRP A 74 -1.78 3.99 -16.00
CA TRP A 74 -0.91 4.35 -17.13
C TRP A 74 -0.46 5.81 -17.10
N HIS A 75 -1.28 6.71 -16.60
CA HIS A 75 -0.94 8.13 -16.51
C HIS A 75 0.17 8.34 -15.48
N ILE A 76 0.04 7.72 -14.30
CA ILE A 76 1.06 7.77 -13.25
C ILE A 76 2.34 7.05 -13.69
N ALA A 77 2.24 5.88 -14.32
CA ALA A 77 3.40 5.11 -14.76
C ALA A 77 4.25 5.82 -15.83
N LYS A 78 3.63 6.67 -16.66
CA LYS A 78 4.32 7.45 -17.70
C LYS A 78 4.97 8.74 -17.19
N ASP A 79 4.73 9.13 -15.93
CA ASP A 79 5.32 10.34 -15.36
C ASP A 79 6.76 10.07 -14.86
N PRO A 80 7.79 10.70 -15.44
CA PRO A 80 9.18 10.54 -14.97
C PRO A 80 9.45 11.09 -13.56
N ASN A 81 8.58 11.96 -13.04
CA ASN A 81 8.69 12.53 -11.69
C ASN A 81 8.00 11.67 -10.62
N ALA A 82 7.20 10.68 -11.03
CA ALA A 82 6.51 9.80 -10.11
C ALA A 82 7.45 8.74 -9.52
N HIS A 83 7.29 8.48 -8.22
CA HIS A 83 7.91 7.35 -7.52
C HIS A 83 6.82 6.40 -7.07
N LEU A 84 6.93 5.14 -7.48
CA LEU A 84 5.97 4.10 -7.13
C LEU A 84 6.68 3.02 -6.33
N SER A 85 6.12 2.71 -5.17
CA SER A 85 6.58 1.65 -4.29
C SER A 85 5.41 0.67 -4.11
N MET A 86 5.57 -0.55 -4.61
CA MET A 86 4.51 -1.57 -4.62
C MET A 86 4.94 -2.77 -3.80
N ILE A 87 4.06 -3.23 -2.90
CA ILE A 87 4.19 -4.52 -2.20
C ILE A 87 3.14 -5.45 -2.80
N THR A 88 3.57 -6.44 -3.58
CA THR A 88 2.67 -7.35 -4.27
C THR A 88 2.05 -8.33 -3.30
N GLY A 89 0.75 -8.56 -3.45
CA GLY A 89 0.02 -9.48 -2.61
C GLY A 89 -0.44 -8.92 -1.25
N ALA A 90 -0.20 -7.64 -0.97
CA ALA A 90 -0.67 -7.02 0.28
C ALA A 90 -2.19 -7.08 0.45
N TRP A 91 -2.95 -7.21 -0.65
CA TRP A 91 -4.42 -7.34 -0.65
C TRP A 91 -4.93 -8.61 0.06
N ALA A 92 -4.10 -9.65 0.24
CA ALA A 92 -4.52 -10.85 0.95
C ALA A 92 -4.65 -10.63 2.46
N VAL A 93 -3.94 -9.65 3.04
CA VAL A 93 -3.98 -9.35 4.48
C VAL A 93 -5.38 -8.96 4.96
N PRO A 94 -6.11 -8.01 4.34
CA PRO A 94 -7.48 -7.72 4.75
C PRO A 94 -8.42 -8.90 4.52
N LEU A 95 -8.20 -9.72 3.48
CA LEU A 95 -9.01 -10.92 3.22
C LEU A 95 -8.79 -12.03 4.25
N SER A 96 -7.57 -12.19 4.77
CA SER A 96 -7.30 -13.20 5.80
C SER A 96 -7.93 -12.86 7.15
N LYS A 97 -8.34 -11.59 7.33
CA LYS A 97 -9.00 -11.10 8.55
C LYS A 97 -10.51 -10.93 8.39
N SER A 98 -11.04 -11.10 7.18
CA SER A 98 -12.47 -11.05 6.97
C SER A 98 -13.11 -12.33 7.50
N ASN A 99 -14.30 -12.19 8.09
CA ASN A 99 -15.11 -13.33 8.53
C ASN A 99 -16.13 -13.71 7.44
N GLU A 100 -15.76 -13.51 6.17
CA GLU A 100 -16.59 -13.80 5.01
C GLU A 100 -16.52 -15.29 4.65
N ASP A 101 -17.48 -15.74 3.84
CA ASP A 101 -17.42 -17.09 3.31
C ASP A 101 -16.19 -17.27 2.38
N PHE A 102 -15.56 -18.44 2.46
CA PHE A 102 -14.37 -18.75 1.69
C PHE A 102 -14.60 -18.69 0.17
N ALA A 103 -15.82 -18.99 -0.30
CA ALA A 103 -16.17 -18.87 -1.71
C ALA A 103 -16.08 -17.41 -2.19
N ASP A 104 -16.54 -16.47 -1.38
CA ASP A 104 -16.49 -15.03 -1.67
C ASP A 104 -15.07 -14.50 -1.55
N ILE A 105 -14.32 -14.92 -0.53
CA ILE A 105 -12.89 -14.60 -0.38
C ILE A 105 -12.11 -15.05 -1.62
N ARG A 106 -12.33 -16.29 -2.09
CA ARG A 106 -11.66 -16.81 -3.28
C ARG A 106 -11.99 -15.96 -4.52
N ARG A 107 -13.27 -15.60 -4.71
CA ARG A 107 -13.70 -14.76 -5.85
C ARG A 107 -13.03 -13.39 -5.80
N LYS A 108 -13.05 -12.73 -4.64
CA LYS A 108 -12.39 -11.42 -4.42
C LYS A 108 -10.89 -11.51 -4.66
N ALA A 109 -10.23 -12.51 -4.08
CA ALA A 109 -8.80 -12.73 -4.25
C ALA A 109 -8.41 -12.92 -5.72
N ALA A 110 -9.18 -13.69 -6.49
CA ALA A 110 -8.91 -13.89 -7.91
C ALA A 110 -9.04 -12.58 -8.72
N VAL A 111 -10.04 -11.74 -8.41
CA VAL A 111 -10.21 -10.42 -9.05
C VAL A 111 -9.04 -9.51 -8.70
N LEU A 112 -8.67 -9.40 -7.42
CA LEU A 112 -7.56 -8.56 -6.97
C LEU A 112 -6.23 -8.99 -7.56
N GLN A 113 -5.96 -10.30 -7.58
CA GLN A 113 -4.76 -10.85 -8.20
C GLN A 113 -4.69 -10.57 -9.71
N LYS A 114 -5.83 -10.64 -10.41
CA LYS A 114 -5.89 -10.29 -11.84
C LYS A 114 -5.57 -8.82 -12.06
N ILE A 115 -6.19 -7.93 -11.29
CA ILE A 115 -5.94 -6.48 -11.38
C ILE A 115 -4.48 -6.18 -11.07
N GLU A 116 -3.94 -6.73 -9.98
CA GLU A 116 -2.55 -6.55 -9.58
C GLU A 116 -1.56 -7.07 -10.64
N SER A 117 -1.86 -8.20 -11.27
CA SER A 117 -1.08 -8.75 -12.38
C SER A 117 -1.05 -7.80 -13.58
N GLU A 118 -2.17 -7.16 -13.93
CA GLU A 118 -2.21 -6.15 -14.99
C GLU A 118 -1.45 -4.88 -14.58
N GLN A 119 -1.59 -4.40 -13.34
CA GLN A 119 -0.79 -3.29 -12.82
C GLN A 119 0.71 -3.58 -12.96
N LEU A 120 1.15 -4.78 -12.58
CA LEU A 120 2.56 -5.19 -12.70
C LEU A 120 3.04 -5.19 -14.16
N LYS A 121 2.20 -5.59 -15.11
CA LYS A 121 2.54 -5.49 -16.55
C LYS A 121 2.73 -4.04 -16.98
N VAL A 122 1.88 -3.13 -16.51
CA VAL A 122 2.04 -1.69 -16.76
C VAL A 122 3.34 -1.21 -16.15
N LEU A 123 3.58 -1.46 -14.86
CA LEU A 123 4.76 -0.97 -14.15
C LEU A 123 6.09 -1.54 -14.66
N ARG A 124 6.09 -2.76 -15.21
CA ARG A 124 7.27 -3.38 -15.86
C ARG A 124 7.39 -3.08 -17.35
N SER A 125 6.43 -2.36 -17.93
CA SER A 125 6.42 -2.02 -19.35
C SER A 125 7.60 -1.11 -19.73
N PRO A 126 8.19 -1.24 -20.93
CA PRO A 126 9.20 -0.31 -21.42
C PRO A 126 8.69 1.14 -21.58
N TYR A 127 7.38 1.33 -21.63
CA TYR A 127 6.75 2.66 -21.70
C TYR A 127 6.68 3.37 -20.35
N THR A 128 6.93 2.66 -19.24
CA THR A 128 6.96 3.23 -17.90
C THR A 128 8.19 4.10 -17.72
N LYS A 129 7.98 5.35 -17.29
CA LYS A 129 9.03 6.34 -17.02
C LYS A 129 9.19 6.64 -15.54
N ALA A 130 8.17 6.33 -14.76
CA ALA A 130 8.21 6.48 -13.33
C ALA A 130 9.27 5.59 -12.68
N ARG A 131 9.79 6.02 -11.53
CA ARG A 131 10.74 5.23 -10.74
C ARG A 131 9.97 4.22 -9.89
N VAL A 132 9.92 2.98 -10.37
CA VAL A 132 9.18 1.89 -9.72
C VAL A 132 10.11 1.02 -8.86
N ARG A 133 9.69 0.71 -7.64
CA ARG A 133 10.25 -0.36 -6.81
C ARG A 133 9.14 -1.34 -6.44
N ILE A 134 9.42 -2.64 -6.59
CA ILE A 134 8.45 -3.72 -6.39
C ILE A 134 9.08 -4.69 -5.39
N TRP A 135 8.34 -5.01 -4.34
CA TRP A 135 8.67 -6.06 -3.38
C TRP A 135 7.53 -7.06 -3.30
N THR A 136 7.83 -8.31 -3.03
CA THR A 136 6.81 -9.30 -2.69
C THR A 136 6.41 -9.21 -1.22
N MET A 137 5.22 -9.70 -0.88
CA MET A 137 4.81 -9.82 0.53
C MET A 137 5.80 -10.67 1.34
N ALA A 138 6.34 -11.74 0.74
CA ALA A 138 7.35 -12.59 1.35
C ALA A 138 8.65 -11.82 1.67
N GLU A 139 9.20 -11.10 0.68
CA GLU A 139 10.39 -10.25 0.86
C GLU A 139 10.18 -9.19 1.95
N PHE A 140 9.00 -8.57 1.95
CA PHE A 140 8.67 -7.54 2.93
C PHE A 140 8.61 -8.08 4.36
N ILE A 141 8.12 -9.30 4.59
CA ILE A 141 8.07 -9.89 5.93
C ILE A 141 9.44 -10.40 6.39
N GLU A 142 10.27 -10.83 5.47
CA GLU A 142 11.64 -11.26 5.77
C GLU A 142 12.50 -10.08 6.23
N ALA A 143 12.43 -8.95 5.53
CA ALA A 143 13.23 -7.77 5.83
C ALA A 143 12.39 -6.47 5.82
N PRO A 144 11.46 -6.25 6.76
CA PRO A 144 10.50 -5.14 6.71
C PRO A 144 11.15 -3.75 6.77
N ILE A 145 12.35 -3.65 7.34
CA ILE A 145 13.08 -2.39 7.46
C ILE A 145 13.56 -1.90 6.08
N GLU A 146 13.94 -2.78 5.17
CA GLU A 146 14.52 -2.39 3.88
C GLU A 146 13.51 -1.68 2.97
N PRO A 147 12.30 -2.22 2.70
CA PRO A 147 11.30 -1.52 1.91
C PRO A 147 10.84 -0.21 2.57
N LEU A 148 10.71 -0.19 3.91
CA LEU A 148 10.30 1.02 4.63
C LEU A 148 11.35 2.13 4.54
N GLN A 149 12.64 1.82 4.76
CA GLN A 149 13.72 2.78 4.60
C GLN A 149 13.79 3.27 3.15
N SER A 150 13.66 2.36 2.19
CA SER A 150 13.64 2.66 0.76
C SER A 150 12.52 3.65 0.37
N ILE A 151 11.33 3.50 0.96
CA ILE A 151 10.20 4.44 0.78
C ILE A 151 10.49 5.79 1.45
N LEU A 152 11.05 5.80 2.66
CA LEU A 152 11.41 7.03 3.37
C LEU A 152 12.49 7.83 2.62
N ASP A 153 13.53 7.16 2.13
CA ASP A 153 14.61 7.78 1.36
C ASP A 153 14.11 8.36 0.03
N GLN A 154 13.05 7.77 -0.55
CA GLN A 154 12.41 8.34 -1.74
C GLN A 154 11.65 9.62 -1.43
N ILE A 155 10.94 9.69 -0.30
CA ILE A 155 10.03 10.81 0.04
C ILE A 155 10.79 11.97 0.69
N GLY A 156 11.76 11.68 1.56
CA GLY A 156 12.47 12.66 2.38
C GLY A 156 13.34 13.62 1.55
N GLN A 157 13.12 14.92 1.71
CA GLN A 157 13.94 15.98 1.10
C GLN A 157 15.15 16.39 1.98
N THR A 158 15.26 15.92 3.22
CA THR A 158 16.33 16.34 4.14
C THR A 158 16.76 15.19 5.05
N ARG A 159 18.08 14.91 5.03
CA ARG A 159 18.89 14.01 5.86
C ARG A 159 18.25 12.67 6.25
N SER A 160 18.82 11.59 5.70
CA SER A 160 18.62 10.17 6.05
C SER A 160 18.25 9.97 7.53
N HIS A 161 16.94 9.99 7.81
CA HIS A 161 16.41 9.53 9.06
C HIS A 161 16.35 8.01 8.94
N ARG A 162 17.23 7.31 9.67
CA ARG A 162 17.05 5.87 9.88
C ARG A 162 15.65 5.66 10.49
N VAL A 163 14.94 4.61 10.07
CA VAL A 163 13.67 4.20 10.68
C VAL A 163 13.87 4.07 12.20
N SER A 164 13.49 5.11 12.96
CA SER A 164 13.59 5.12 14.42
C SER A 164 12.39 4.44 15.07
N GLU A 165 11.24 4.49 14.41
CA GLU A 165 10.01 3.81 14.80
C GLU A 165 9.42 3.08 13.58
N VAL A 166 9.32 1.75 13.65
CA VAL A 166 8.62 0.94 12.65
C VAL A 166 7.11 1.13 12.85
N PRO A 167 6.29 1.21 11.77
CA PRO A 167 4.84 1.23 11.92
C PRO A 167 4.36 0.00 12.69
N LYS A 168 3.26 0.13 13.44
CA LYS A 168 2.62 -1.02 14.08
C LYS A 168 2.19 -1.99 12.98
N MET A 169 2.86 -3.14 12.94
CA MET A 169 2.58 -4.18 11.96
C MET A 169 1.26 -4.86 12.28
N VAL A 170 0.52 -5.19 11.23
CA VAL A 170 -0.68 -6.01 11.33
C VAL A 170 -0.24 -7.40 11.77
N ASP A 171 -0.95 -7.98 12.74
CA ASP A 171 -0.70 -9.37 13.14
C ASP A 171 -1.03 -10.33 11.99
N LEU A 172 -0.04 -11.13 11.58
CA LEU A 172 -0.08 -12.06 10.44
C LEU A 172 -0.12 -13.53 10.88
N ARG A 173 -0.36 -13.82 12.16
CA ARG A 173 -0.56 -15.20 12.64
C ARG A 173 -1.62 -15.91 11.81
N GLY A 174 -1.33 -17.13 11.37
CA GLY A 174 -2.22 -17.94 10.52
C GLY A 174 -2.30 -17.51 9.05
N PHE A 175 -1.59 -16.46 8.61
CA PHE A 175 -1.63 -16.01 7.21
C PHE A 175 -1.08 -17.05 6.22
N GLY A 176 -0.03 -17.79 6.59
CA GLY A 176 0.51 -18.89 5.77
C GLY A 176 -0.54 -19.99 5.54
N GLN A 177 -1.27 -20.36 6.60
CA GLN A 177 -2.37 -21.34 6.50
C GLN A 177 -3.50 -20.82 5.60
N PHE A 178 -3.82 -19.54 5.67
CA PHE A 178 -4.81 -18.91 4.79
C PHE A 178 -4.41 -19.02 3.30
N LEU A 179 -3.14 -18.74 2.97
CA LEU A 179 -2.64 -18.90 1.59
C LEU A 179 -2.68 -20.37 1.14
N GLN A 180 -2.37 -21.32 2.04
CA GLN A 180 -2.48 -22.74 1.73
C GLN A 180 -3.94 -23.16 1.49
N ASN A 181 -4.88 -22.68 2.29
CA ASN A 181 -6.31 -22.96 2.11
C ASN A 181 -6.82 -22.42 0.77
N LEU A 182 -6.39 -21.21 0.39
CA LEU A 182 -6.67 -20.65 -0.93
C LEU A 182 -6.13 -21.52 -2.07
N LYS A 183 -4.90 -22.01 -1.95
CA LYS A 183 -4.28 -22.95 -2.90
C LYS A 183 -5.07 -24.24 -3.03
N ASN A 184 -5.48 -24.83 -1.90
CA ASN A 184 -6.25 -26.07 -1.86
C ASN A 184 -7.64 -25.93 -2.52
N GLN A 185 -8.20 -24.71 -2.52
CA GLN A 185 -9.46 -24.39 -3.18
C GLN A 185 -9.30 -24.00 -4.66
N GLY A 186 -8.13 -24.25 -5.25
CA GLY A 186 -7.89 -24.02 -6.68
C GLY A 186 -7.65 -22.55 -7.06
N MET A 187 -7.23 -21.70 -6.12
CA MET A 187 -6.68 -20.37 -6.41
C MET A 187 -5.19 -20.36 -6.06
N HIS A 188 -4.32 -20.08 -7.03
CA HIS A 188 -2.87 -20.06 -6.80
C HIS A 188 -2.33 -18.63 -6.60
N PRO A 189 -2.10 -18.16 -5.36
CA PRO A 189 -1.58 -16.82 -5.10
C PRO A 189 -0.09 -16.72 -5.44
N TYR A 190 0.24 -16.47 -6.71
CA TYR A 190 1.64 -16.42 -7.18
C TYR A 190 2.32 -15.06 -7.02
N LEU A 191 1.57 -13.99 -6.74
CA LEU A 191 2.12 -12.64 -6.58
C LEU A 191 2.70 -12.36 -5.18
N MET A 192 2.50 -13.27 -4.24
CA MET A 192 2.94 -13.12 -2.84
C MET A 192 4.43 -13.45 -2.63
N GLY A 193 5.08 -14.08 -3.62
CA GLY A 193 6.39 -14.72 -3.47
C GLY A 193 6.31 -16.04 -2.69
N ASP A 194 7.46 -16.57 -2.29
CA ASP A 194 7.57 -17.79 -1.50
C ASP A 194 7.28 -17.50 -0.02
N PHE A 195 6.00 -17.54 0.34
CA PHE A 195 5.58 -17.29 1.71
C PHE A 195 5.75 -18.54 2.59
N PRO A 196 6.54 -18.50 3.67
CA PRO A 196 6.72 -19.65 4.55
C PRO A 196 5.44 -19.92 5.35
N ILE A 197 4.92 -21.15 5.24
CA ILE A 197 3.69 -21.59 5.91
C ILE A 197 3.84 -21.58 7.45
N GLU A 198 5.06 -21.76 7.95
CA GLU A 198 5.37 -21.94 9.38
C GLU A 198 5.88 -20.68 10.11
N ARG A 199 5.95 -19.51 9.44
CA ARG A 199 6.21 -18.27 10.19
C ARG A 199 4.94 -17.86 10.92
N ASP A 200 4.68 -18.49 12.07
CA ASP A 200 4.09 -17.78 13.19
C ASP A 200 5.06 -16.63 13.47
N VAL A 201 4.79 -15.47 12.86
CA VAL A 201 5.52 -14.25 13.15
C VAL A 201 5.12 -13.90 14.58
N ALA A 202 5.77 -14.53 15.55
CA ALA A 202 5.71 -14.14 16.92
C ALA A 202 6.24 -12.71 16.94
N VAL A 203 5.31 -11.76 17.05
CA VAL A 203 5.62 -10.41 17.50
C VAL A 203 6.53 -10.59 18.71
N PRO A 204 7.75 -10.02 18.75
CA PRO A 204 8.61 -10.18 19.91
C PRO A 204 7.80 -9.70 21.12
N GLN A 205 7.39 -10.65 21.97
CA GLN A 205 6.63 -10.34 23.17
C GLN A 205 7.50 -9.40 23.99
N LYS A 206 7.00 -8.18 24.19
CA LYS A 206 7.69 -7.18 25.00
C LYS A 206 7.91 -7.82 26.38
N PRO A 207 9.15 -8.03 26.84
CA PRO A 207 9.37 -8.70 28.12
C PRO A 207 8.66 -7.90 29.22
N PRO A 208 7.98 -8.58 30.17
CA PRO A 208 7.29 -7.90 31.25
C PRO A 208 8.27 -6.99 31.99
N ARG A 209 7.90 -5.71 32.14
CA ARG A 209 8.74 -4.74 32.86
C ARG A 209 8.90 -5.23 34.29
N LYS A 210 10.15 -5.55 34.67
CA LYS A 210 10.48 -5.87 36.06
C LYS A 210 10.18 -4.63 36.92
N PRO A 211 9.45 -4.78 38.04
CA PRO A 211 9.23 -3.67 38.96
C PRO A 211 10.57 -3.24 39.55
N TYR A 212 10.87 -1.95 39.48
CA TYR A 212 12.06 -1.38 40.12
C TYR A 212 11.84 -1.40 41.64
N LEU A 213 12.64 -2.19 42.35
CA LEU A 213 12.80 -2.10 43.79
C LEU A 213 13.73 -0.90 44.05
N VAL A 214 13.17 0.17 44.60
CA VAL A 214 13.93 1.28 45.16
C VAL A 214 14.32 0.87 46.58
N GLN A 215 15.62 0.76 46.85
CA GLN A 215 16.18 0.70 48.20
C GLN A 215 16.93 2.00 48.47
#